data_AF-A0A950CNS8-F1
#
_entry.id   AF-A0A950CNS8-F1
#
_cell.length_a   1.000
_cell.length_b   1.000
_cell.length_c   1.000
_cell.angle_alpha   90.00
_cell.angle_beta   90.00
_cell.angle_gamma   90.00
#
_symmetry.space_group_name_H-M   'P 1'
#
loop_
_entity.id
_entity.type
_entity.pdbx_description
1 polymer ?
#
loop_
_entity_poly.entity_id
_entity_poly.type
_entity_poly.pdbx_seq_one_letter_code
_entity_poly.pdbx_strand_id
1 'polypeptide(L)'
;ERCKADYVLLDTWHPQLFGGTGRARSLEGLGGLTLGRVILSGGLSPENVAQAAALHPYAVDVASGIESAPGIKDPAKLRSFILNAKSAG
;
A
#
# COMPACT_ATOMS: atom_id res chain seq x y z
N GLU A 1 -15.32 17.36 10.28
CA GLU A 1 -15.68 16.37 11.32
C GLU A 1 -14.46 15.52 11.64
N ARG A 2 -14.23 15.15 12.91
CA ARG A 2 -13.18 14.19 13.29
C ARG A 2 -13.81 12.82 13.44
N CYS A 3 -13.67 11.97 12.44
CA CYS A 3 -14.11 10.58 12.49
C CYS A 3 -13.05 9.77 13.25
N LYS A 4 -13.45 8.96 14.23
CA LYS A 4 -12.55 7.98 14.88
C LYS A 4 -12.42 6.75 13.97
N ALA A 5 -11.20 6.25 13.80
CA ALA A 5 -10.92 5.00 13.12
C ALA A 5 -9.78 4.27 13.83
N ASP A 6 -9.83 2.93 13.84
CA ASP A 6 -8.77 2.09 14.39
C ASP A 6 -7.54 2.07 13.47
N TYR A 7 -7.78 2.07 12.16
CA TYR A 7 -6.79 2.11 11.09
C TYR A 7 -7.13 3.16 10.05
N VAL A 8 -6.11 3.66 9.36
CA VAL A 8 -6.27 4.61 8.25
C VAL A 8 -5.71 4.00 6.98
N LEU A 9 -6.55 3.88 5.96
CA LEU A 9 -6.12 3.54 4.62
C LEU A 9 -5.65 4.81 3.90
N LEU A 10 -4.38 4.84 3.53
CA LEU A 10 -3.78 5.91 2.75
C LEU A 10 -3.66 5.47 1.30
N ASP A 11 -4.49 6.03 0.43
CA ASP A 11 -4.39 5.85 -1.01
C ASP A 11 -3.33 6.82 -1.56
N THR A 12 -2.20 6.26 -1.99
CA THR A 12 -1.00 7.02 -2.36
C THR A 12 -0.77 7.13 -3.86
N TRP A 13 -1.73 6.72 -4.69
CA TRP A 13 -1.59 6.74 -6.16
C TRP A 13 -1.15 8.11 -6.68
N HIS A 14 -0.15 8.13 -7.56
CA HIS A 14 0.35 9.34 -8.21
C HIS A 14 0.75 9.05 -9.67
N PRO A 15 0.32 9.86 -10.65
CA PRO A 15 0.48 9.56 -12.09
C PRO A 15 1.94 9.59 -12.58
N GLN A 16 2.84 10.25 -11.85
CA GLN A 16 4.28 10.34 -12.20
C GLN A 16 5.18 9.60 -11.21
N LEU A 17 4.61 9.12 -10.10
CA LEU A 17 5.35 8.42 -9.05
C LEU A 17 4.63 7.09 -8.89
N PHE A 18 5.07 6.09 -9.67
CA PHE A 18 4.73 4.70 -9.40
C PHE A 18 4.97 4.44 -7.91
N GLY A 19 4.01 3.76 -7.26
CA GLY A 19 3.94 3.65 -5.81
C GLY A 19 5.30 3.41 -5.14
N GLY A 20 5.53 4.09 -4.01
CA GLY A 20 6.67 3.82 -3.14
C GLY A 20 7.91 4.68 -3.38
N THR A 21 7.83 6.01 -3.21
CA THR A 21 9.05 6.82 -3.04
C THR A 21 9.77 6.59 -1.70
N GLY A 22 9.31 5.65 -0.87
CA GLY A 22 9.77 5.49 0.52
C GLY A 22 9.45 6.70 1.41
N ARG A 23 8.91 7.78 0.85
CA ARG A 23 8.37 8.92 1.57
C ARG A 23 6.88 8.64 1.68
N ALA A 24 6.50 7.93 2.74
CA ALA A 24 5.15 8.05 3.29
C ALA A 24 4.81 9.55 3.19
N ARG A 25 3.81 9.91 2.37
CA ARG A 25 3.39 11.31 2.25
C ARG A 25 3.28 11.82 3.67
N SER A 26 4.00 12.91 3.95
CA SER A 26 4.23 13.40 5.31
C SER A 26 2.96 13.21 6.14
N LEU A 27 3.04 12.41 7.20
CA LEU A 27 1.93 12.19 8.12
C LEU A 27 1.60 13.48 8.90
N GLU A 28 2.32 14.58 8.61
CA GLU A 28 1.99 15.94 9.00
C GLU A 28 0.55 16.28 8.62
N GLY A 29 -0.29 16.52 9.63
CA GLY A 29 -1.72 16.79 9.48
C GLY A 29 -2.62 15.62 9.90
N LEU A 30 -2.09 14.40 9.99
CA LEU A 30 -2.83 13.21 10.42
C LEU A 30 -2.80 12.96 11.95
N GLY A 31 -2.44 13.99 12.74
CA GLY A 31 -2.70 14.01 14.19
C GLY A 31 -1.99 12.92 15.00
N GLY A 32 -0.72 12.63 14.70
CA GLY A 32 0.08 11.64 15.46
C GLY A 32 -0.08 10.20 15.01
N LEU A 33 -0.60 9.97 13.80
CA LEU A 33 -0.64 8.64 13.18
C LEU A 33 0.76 8.07 13.04
N THR A 34 0.96 6.85 13.56
CA THR A 34 2.15 6.03 13.35
C THR A 34 1.89 5.06 12.20
N LEU A 35 2.93 4.67 11.47
CA LEU A 35 2.79 3.71 10.34
C LEU A 35 2.18 2.36 10.80
N GLY A 36 2.34 2.00 12.08
CA GLY A 36 1.69 0.82 12.68
C GLY A 36 0.16 0.88 12.78
N ARG A 37 -0.50 1.97 12.35
CA ARG A 37 -1.97 2.05 12.18
C ARG A 37 -2.38 2.40 10.75
N VAL A 38 -1.43 2.38 9.81
CA VAL A 38 -1.65 2.75 8.42
C VAL A 38 -1.74 1.51 7.55
N ILE A 39 -2.77 1.48 6.69
CA ILE A 39 -2.87 0.56 5.56
C ILE A 39 -2.43 1.33 4.32
N LEU A 40 -1.34 0.93 3.68
CA LEU A 40 -0.87 1.57 2.46
C LEU A 40 -1.59 0.97 1.26
N SER A 41 -2.23 1.83 0.45
CA SER A 41 -2.88 1.46 -0.80
C SER A 41 -2.47 2.43 -1.93
N GLY A 42 -3.02 2.21 -3.11
CA GLY A 42 -2.85 3.09 -4.26
C GLY A 42 -1.68 2.70 -5.15
N GLY A 43 -1.98 2.05 -6.29
CA GLY A 43 -0.97 1.72 -7.30
C GLY A 43 0.07 0.69 -6.85
N LEU A 44 -0.23 -0.12 -5.83
CA LEU A 44 0.63 -1.23 -5.44
C LEU A 44 0.54 -2.37 -6.45
N SER A 45 1.66 -3.04 -6.68
CA SER A 45 1.83 -4.18 -7.59
C SER A 45 2.92 -5.11 -7.07
N PRO A 46 3.10 -6.31 -7.64
CA PRO A 46 4.18 -7.21 -7.24
C PRO A 46 5.56 -6.56 -7.31
N GLU A 47 5.77 -5.60 -8.20
CA GLU A 47 7.06 -4.95 -8.44
C GLU A 47 7.45 -3.93 -7.35
N ASN A 48 6.49 -3.31 -6.67
CA ASN A 48 6.76 -2.24 -5.70
C ASN A 48 6.33 -2.57 -4.25
N VAL A 49 5.57 -3.65 -4.03
CA VAL A 49 5.02 -3.96 -2.70
C VAL A 49 6.10 -4.21 -1.65
N ALA A 50 7.26 -4.76 -2.03
CA ALA A 50 8.37 -4.97 -1.09
C ALA A 50 8.91 -3.64 -0.52
N GLN A 51 8.98 -2.60 -1.35
CA GLN A 51 9.40 -1.26 -0.92
C GLN A 51 8.35 -0.60 -0.02
N ALA A 52 7.06 -0.80 -0.32
CA ALA A 52 5.98 -0.34 0.54
C ALA A 52 5.96 -1.05 1.90
N ALA A 53 6.19 -2.37 1.92
CA ALA A 53 6.24 -3.17 3.13
C ALA A 53 7.44 -2.85 4.03
N ALA A 54 8.60 -2.48 3.44
CA ALA A 54 9.79 -2.06 4.18
C ALA A 54 9.60 -0.76 5.00
N LEU A 55 8.50 -0.01 4.76
CA LEU A 55 8.11 1.12 5.61
C LEU A 55 7.42 0.68 6.92
N HIS A 56 7.25 -0.63 7.12
CA HIS A 56 6.55 -1.23 8.25
C HIS A 56 5.15 -0.62 8.51
N PRO A 57 4.28 -0.54 7.49
CA PRO A 57 2.88 -0.21 7.72
C PRO A 57 2.18 -1.34 8.50
N TYR A 58 0.98 -1.08 9.01
CA TYR A 58 0.14 -2.15 9.57
C TYR A 58 -0.22 -3.19 8.50
N ALA A 59 -0.60 -2.72 7.31
CA ALA A 59 -0.90 -3.58 6.17
C ALA A 59 -0.65 -2.86 4.84
N VAL A 60 -0.65 -3.64 3.77
CA VAL A 60 -0.70 -3.15 2.38
C VAL A 60 -1.99 -3.65 1.73
N ASP A 61 -2.57 -2.83 0.86
CA ASP A 61 -3.82 -3.11 0.15
C ASP A 61 -3.61 -2.98 -1.36
N VAL A 62 -4.19 -3.90 -2.14
CA VAL A 62 -4.02 -3.95 -3.60
C VAL A 62 -5.32 -4.29 -4.30
N ALA A 63 -5.64 -3.47 -5.32
CA ALA A 63 -6.77 -3.69 -6.20
C ALA A 63 -6.31 -4.00 -7.63
N SER A 64 -6.07 -2.98 -8.45
CA SER A 64 -5.80 -3.12 -9.89
C SER A 64 -4.41 -3.67 -10.23
N GLY A 65 -3.40 -3.51 -9.37
CA GLY A 65 -2.04 -3.97 -9.65
C GLY A 65 -1.87 -5.50 -9.71
N ILE A 66 -2.89 -6.26 -9.33
CA ILE A 66 -2.95 -7.72 -9.47
C ILE A 66 -4.02 -8.18 -10.47
N GLU A 67 -4.56 -7.27 -11.28
CA GLU A 67 -5.57 -7.61 -12.29
C GLU A 67 -4.93 -7.99 -13.64
N SER A 68 -5.55 -8.94 -14.34
CA SER A 68 -5.25 -9.24 -15.75
C SER A 68 -6.09 -8.39 -16.69
N ALA A 69 -7.30 -8.03 -16.26
CA ALA A 69 -8.23 -7.09 -16.89
C ALA A 69 -9.09 -6.44 -15.78
N PRO A 70 -9.75 -5.30 -16.02
CA PRO A 70 -10.54 -4.61 -15.00
C PRO A 70 -11.51 -5.53 -14.25
N GLY A 71 -11.33 -5.67 -12.94
CA GLY A 71 -12.13 -6.53 -12.07
C GLY A 71 -11.80 -8.04 -12.11
N ILE A 72 -10.84 -8.47 -12.94
CA ILE A 72 -10.39 -9.87 -13.06
C ILE A 72 -9.01 -10.01 -12.43
N LYS A 73 -8.94 -10.68 -11.26
CA LYS A 73 -7.67 -10.93 -10.56
C LYS A 73 -6.84 -11.98 -11.29
N ASP A 74 -5.54 -11.74 -11.39
CA ASP A 74 -4.54 -12.67 -11.89
C ASP A 74 -3.94 -13.46 -10.70
N PRO A 75 -4.16 -14.79 -10.62
CA PRO A 75 -3.64 -15.61 -9.52
C PRO A 75 -2.12 -15.61 -9.42
N ALA A 76 -1.40 -15.48 -10.55
CA ALA A 76 0.06 -15.42 -10.55
C ALA A 76 0.55 -14.09 -9.95
N LYS A 77 -0.05 -12.96 -10.35
CA LYS A 77 0.27 -11.65 -9.76
C LYS A 77 -0.07 -11.60 -8.28
N LEU A 78 -1.21 -12.15 -7.86
CA LEU A 78 -1.59 -12.22 -6.45
C LEU A 78 -0.56 -13.00 -5.62
N ARG A 79 -0.09 -14.15 -6.11
CA ARG A 79 0.96 -14.94 -5.44
C ARG A 79 2.25 -14.15 -5.32
N SER A 80 2.72 -13.55 -6.41
CA SER A 80 3.94 -12.73 -6.41
C SER A 80 3.82 -11.54 -5.47
N PHE A 81 2.67 -10.88 -5.44
CA PHE A 81 2.39 -9.77 -4.52
C PHE A 81 2.56 -10.20 -3.05
N ILE A 82 1.91 -11.30 -2.65
CA ILE A 82 1.97 -11.78 -1.27
C ILE A 82 3.40 -12.18 -0.88
N LEU A 83 4.12 -12.88 -1.78
CA LEU A 83 5.49 -13.30 -1.53
C LEU A 83 6.41 -12.10 -1.32
N ASN A 84 6.33 -11.11 -2.23
CA ASN A 84 7.17 -9.92 -2.19
C ASN A 84 6.83 -9.00 -0.99
N ALA A 85 5.56 -8.94 -0.59
CA ALA A 85 5.15 -8.20 0.60
C ALA A 85 5.71 -8.81 1.89
N LYS A 86 5.78 -10.14 1.96
CA LYS A 86 6.25 -10.88 3.15
C LYS A 86 7.78 -11.02 3.22
N SER A 87 8.49 -10.87 2.11
CA SER A 87 9.96 -10.94 2.10
C SER A 87 10.64 -9.66 2.60
N ALA A 88 9.90 -8.59 2.84
CA ALA A 88 10.42 -7.31 3.33
C ALA A 88 10.51 -7.23 4.87
N GLY A 89 10.27 -8.35 5.58
CA GLY A 89 10.29 -8.46 7.04
C GLY A 89 11.54 -9.15 7.57
#